data_AF-W7E0Q5-F1
#
_entry.id   AF-W7E0Q5-F1
#
_cell.length_a   1.000
_cell.length_b   1.000
_cell.length_c   1.000
_cell.angle_alpha   90.00
_cell.angle_beta   90.00
_cell.angle_gamma   90.00
#
_symmetry.space_group_name_H-M   'P 1'
#
loop_
_entity.id
_entity.type
_entity.pdbx_description
1 polymer ?
#
loop_
_entity_poly.entity_id
_entity_poly.type
_entity_poly.pdbx_seq_one_letter_code
_entity_poly.pdbx_strand_id
1 'polypeptide(L)'
;HLVSLQVYHYLHCINALRRAAYQHVYGAPTKEHLNHLDHCIDMLRQAAQCQSDLTPMLYFNPENDPNTMLIKSHQHSCRRFDLVNEWAMARSQCKGNTTCAIEVGKQVGGEM
;
A
#
# COMPACT_ATOMS: atom_id res chain seq x y z
N HIS A 1 3.87 16.98 -18.67
CA HIS A 1 3.57 16.47 -17.30
C HIS A 1 3.91 14.99 -17.23
N LEU A 2 4.49 14.53 -16.13
CA LEU A 2 4.59 13.10 -15.80
C LEU A 2 3.36 12.73 -14.98
N VAL A 3 2.72 11.62 -15.32
CA VAL A 3 1.54 11.12 -14.62
C VAL A 3 1.77 9.65 -14.29
N SER A 4 1.47 9.25 -13.06
CA SER A 4 1.47 7.86 -12.64
C SER A 4 0.17 7.54 -11.93
N LEU A 5 -0.22 6.26 -11.92
CA LEU A 5 -1.32 5.84 -11.07
C LEU A 5 -0.88 5.83 -9.61
N GLN A 6 -1.72 6.42 -8.76
CA GLN A 6 -1.47 6.53 -7.33
C GLN A 6 -1.22 5.16 -6.64
N VAL A 7 -1.75 4.06 -7.19
CA VAL A 7 -1.47 2.70 -6.71
C VAL A 7 0.02 2.33 -6.74
N TYR A 8 0.79 2.86 -7.69
CA TYR A 8 2.24 2.61 -7.74
C TYR A 8 2.97 3.32 -6.60
N HIS A 9 2.50 4.50 -6.19
CA HIS A 9 3.00 5.18 -5.00
C HIS A 9 2.59 4.42 -3.72
N TYR A 10 1.35 3.90 -3.64
CA TYR A 10 0.95 3.04 -2.52
C TYR A 10 1.82 1.78 -2.39
N LEU A 11 2.14 1.12 -3.51
CA LEU A 11 3.04 -0.04 -3.53
C LEU A 11 4.47 0.31 -3.11
N HIS A 12 4.97 1.48 -3.51
CA HIS A 12 6.25 2.03 -3.01
C HIS A 12 6.20 2.21 -1.49
N CYS A 13 5.17 2.87 -0.96
CA CYS A 13 4.97 3.11 0.47
C CYS A 13 4.90 1.80 1.27
N ILE A 14 4.15 0.81 0.79
CA ILE A 14 4.05 -0.52 1.41
C ILE A 14 5.42 -1.18 1.47
N ASN A 15 6.22 -1.13 0.39
CA ASN A 15 7.55 -1.71 0.39
C ASN A 15 8.54 -0.93 1.29
N ALA A 16 8.41 0.40 1.39
CA ALA A 16 9.20 1.21 2.32
C ALA A 16 8.94 0.82 3.78
N LEU A 17 7.65 0.72 4.17
CA LEU A 17 7.23 0.26 5.50
C LEU A 17 7.68 -1.19 5.77
N ARG A 18 7.54 -2.09 4.78
CA ARG A 18 8.07 -3.45 4.89
C ARG A 18 9.57 -3.41 5.20
N ARG A 19 10.38 -2.67 4.45
CA ARG A 19 11.82 -2.59 4.71
C ARG A 19 12.15 -2.06 6.10
N ALA A 20 11.41 -1.06 6.58
CA ALA A 20 11.57 -0.51 7.93
C ALA A 20 11.24 -1.54 9.03
N ALA A 21 10.23 -2.39 8.82
CA ALA A 21 9.89 -3.46 9.76
C ALA A 21 10.98 -4.53 9.86
N TYR A 22 11.72 -4.80 8.77
CA TYR A 22 12.83 -5.76 8.74
C TYR A 22 14.20 -5.06 8.91
N GLN A 23 14.35 -4.24 9.95
CA GLN A 23 15.61 -3.51 10.22
C GLN A 23 16.84 -4.42 10.36
N HIS A 24 16.66 -5.67 10.81
CA HIS A 24 17.74 -6.65 10.91
C HIS A 24 18.29 -7.10 9.55
N VAL A 25 17.51 -6.90 8.47
CA VAL A 25 17.91 -7.18 7.08
C VAL A 25 18.37 -5.91 6.36
N TYR A 26 17.67 -4.79 6.58
CA TYR A 26 17.86 -3.56 5.79
C TYR A 26 18.60 -2.43 6.52
N GLY A 27 18.96 -2.63 7.79
CA GLY A 27 19.49 -1.59 8.66
C GLY A 27 18.39 -0.76 9.33
N ALA A 28 18.72 -0.10 10.44
CA ALA A 28 17.83 0.84 11.10
C ALA A 28 17.59 2.09 10.21
N PRO A 29 16.36 2.63 10.16
CA PRO A 29 16.06 3.81 9.34
C PRO A 29 16.77 5.05 9.89
N THR A 30 17.28 5.90 8.98
CA THR A 30 17.74 7.25 9.35
C THR A 30 16.56 8.13 9.73
N LYS A 31 16.83 9.28 10.37
CA LYS A 31 15.78 10.27 10.67
C LYS A 31 15.02 10.72 9.43
N GLU A 32 15.73 10.95 8.33
CA GLU A 32 15.11 11.29 7.03
C GLU A 32 14.21 10.18 6.51
N HIS A 33 14.65 8.92 6.66
CA HIS A 33 13.84 7.77 6.30
C HIS A 33 12.57 7.68 7.16
N LEU A 34 12.66 7.95 8.47
CA LEU A 34 11.48 7.98 9.35
C LEU A 34 10.45 9.03 8.89
N ASN A 35 10.88 10.25 8.57
CA ASN A 35 9.99 11.27 8.01
C ASN A 35 9.31 10.79 6.70
N HIS A 36 10.07 10.10 5.84
CA HIS A 36 9.51 9.50 4.62
C HIS A 36 8.47 8.41 4.93
N LEU A 37 8.66 7.63 6.01
CA LEU A 37 7.68 6.63 6.46
C LEU A 37 6.42 7.27 7.03
N ASP A 38 6.52 8.38 7.74
CA ASP A 38 5.34 9.12 8.24
C ASP A 38 4.46 9.59 7.07
N HIS A 39 5.07 10.13 6.01
CA HIS A 39 4.39 10.44 4.76
C HIS A 39 3.74 9.19 4.13
N CYS A 40 4.49 8.07 4.07
CA CYS A 40 3.95 6.81 3.56
C CYS A 40 2.72 6.34 4.34
N ILE A 41 2.72 6.48 5.67
CA ILE A 41 1.60 6.11 6.54
C ILE A 41 0.40 7.03 6.26
N ASP A 42 0.61 8.35 6.16
CA ASP A 42 -0.49 9.27 5.87
C ASP A 42 -1.08 9.03 4.47
N MET A 43 -0.25 8.80 3.46
CA MET A 43 -0.71 8.45 2.11
C MET A 43 -1.53 7.16 2.08
N LEU A 44 -1.12 6.13 2.83
CA LEU A 44 -1.87 4.88 2.94
C LEU A 44 -3.17 5.04 3.76
N ARG A 45 -3.17 5.91 4.78
CA ARG A 45 -4.38 6.29 5.50
C ARG A 45 -5.37 6.98 4.57
N GLN A 46 -4.92 7.92 3.75
CA GLN A 46 -5.75 8.58 2.73
C GLN A 46 -6.30 7.56 1.72
N ALA A 47 -5.47 6.63 1.26
CA ALA A 47 -5.90 5.53 0.39
C ALA A 47 -7.05 4.72 1.03
N ALA A 48 -6.85 4.26 2.26
CA ALA A 48 -7.84 3.49 2.99
C ALA A 48 -9.18 4.23 3.13
N GLN A 49 -9.15 5.53 3.41
CA GLN A 49 -10.37 6.35 3.49
C GLN A 49 -11.02 6.57 2.12
N CYS A 50 -10.24 6.90 1.09
CA CYS A 50 -10.76 7.20 -0.24
C CYS A 50 -11.32 5.96 -0.96
N GLN A 51 -10.79 4.76 -0.69
CA GLN A 51 -11.28 3.52 -1.31
C GLN A 51 -12.26 2.73 -0.42
N SER A 52 -12.24 2.94 0.90
CA SER A 52 -13.13 2.39 1.93
C SER A 52 -13.69 0.99 1.62
N ASP A 53 -13.05 -0.05 2.18
CA ASP A 53 -13.60 -1.41 2.11
C ASP A 53 -14.80 -1.56 3.04
N LEU A 54 -15.97 -1.86 2.47
CA LEU A 54 -17.24 -1.99 3.20
C LEU A 54 -17.56 -3.43 3.60
N THR A 55 -16.62 -4.37 3.45
CA THR A 55 -16.81 -5.77 3.84
C THR A 55 -17.02 -5.86 5.36
N PRO A 56 -18.16 -6.40 5.84
CA PRO A 56 -18.41 -6.51 7.27
C PRO A 56 -17.39 -7.40 7.98
N MET A 57 -16.84 -6.92 9.10
CA MET A 57 -15.97 -7.71 9.96
C MET A 57 -16.81 -8.51 10.96
N LEU A 58 -16.85 -9.84 10.79
CA LEU A 58 -17.44 -10.75 11.77
C LEU A 58 -16.41 -11.10 12.84
N TYR A 59 -16.74 -10.68 14.05
CA TYR A 59 -16.02 -11.04 15.26
C TYR A 59 -16.65 -12.29 15.89
N PHE A 60 -15.82 -13.15 16.47
CA PHE A 60 -16.28 -14.29 17.24
C PHE A 60 -15.39 -14.54 18.45
N ASN A 61 -15.95 -15.23 19.42
CA ASN A 61 -15.28 -15.60 20.64
C ASN A 61 -15.09 -17.13 20.66
N PRO A 62 -13.87 -17.65 20.50
CA PRO A 62 -13.64 -19.08 20.68
C PRO A 62 -13.99 -19.47 22.12
N GLU A 63 -14.79 -20.53 22.28
CA GLU A 63 -15.15 -21.09 23.60
C GLU A 63 -15.94 -20.16 24.53
N ASN A 64 -16.46 -19.03 24.03
CA ASN A 64 -17.09 -17.97 24.83
C ASN A 64 -16.16 -17.35 25.89
N ASP A 65 -14.83 -17.36 25.68
CA ASP A 65 -13.85 -16.64 26.50
C ASP A 65 -13.99 -15.11 26.34
N PRO A 66 -14.54 -14.36 27.30
CA PRO A 66 -14.80 -12.92 27.14
C PRO A 66 -13.55 -12.07 26.85
N ASN A 67 -12.34 -12.62 27.03
CA ASN A 67 -11.09 -11.93 26.76
C ASN A 67 -10.55 -12.15 25.34
N THR A 68 -11.18 -13.04 24.57
CA THR A 68 -10.72 -13.40 23.23
C THR A 68 -11.78 -13.03 22.19
N MET A 69 -11.38 -12.13 21.29
CA MET A 69 -12.16 -11.78 20.11
C MET A 69 -11.31 -11.95 18.86
N LEU A 70 -11.70 -12.90 18.02
CA LEU A 70 -11.05 -13.22 16.76
C LEU A 70 -11.89 -12.71 15.59
N ILE A 71 -11.22 -12.42 14.47
CA ILE A 71 -11.85 -11.98 13.22
C ILE A 71 -11.94 -13.19 12.28
N LYS A 72 -13.12 -13.48 11.73
CA LYS A 72 -13.25 -14.53 10.69
C LYS A 72 -12.59 -14.07 9.38
N SER A 73 -12.28 -14.99 8.48
CA SER A 73 -11.92 -14.60 7.10
C SER A 73 -13.14 -14.03 6.39
N HIS A 74 -12.97 -12.92 5.67
CA HIS A 74 -14.04 -12.31 4.87
C HIS A 74 -13.59 -12.18 3.41
N GLN A 75 -14.55 -12.22 2.50
CA GLN A 75 -14.29 -12.01 1.08
C GLN A 75 -14.41 -10.53 0.75
N HIS A 76 -13.35 -9.98 0.16
CA HIS A 76 -13.30 -8.59 -0.26
C HIS A 76 -13.65 -8.46 -1.74
N SER A 77 -14.28 -7.35 -2.12
CA SER A 77 -14.50 -7.00 -3.53
C SER A 77 -13.37 -6.11 -4.02
N CYS A 78 -12.48 -6.65 -4.86
CA CYS A 78 -11.32 -5.95 -5.36
C CYS A 78 -11.47 -5.53 -6.83
N ARG A 79 -10.77 -4.46 -7.22
CA ARG A 79 -10.55 -4.16 -8.63
C ARG A 79 -9.68 -5.26 -9.24
N ARG A 80 -9.90 -5.57 -10.52
CA ARG A 80 -9.01 -6.42 -11.32
C ARG A 80 -7.68 -5.72 -11.56
N PHE A 81 -6.80 -5.78 -10.57
CA PHE A 81 -5.54 -5.02 -10.56
C PHE A 81 -4.63 -5.38 -11.72
N ASP A 82 -4.65 -6.64 -12.16
CA ASP A 82 -4.00 -7.11 -13.39
C ASP A 82 -4.39 -6.26 -14.60
N LEU A 83 -5.70 -6.05 -14.81
CA LEU A 83 -6.21 -5.26 -15.93
C LEU A 83 -5.90 -3.77 -15.77
N VAL A 84 -5.95 -3.23 -14.54
CA VAL A 84 -5.55 -1.84 -14.25
C VAL A 84 -4.07 -1.63 -14.56
N ASN A 85 -3.22 -2.56 -14.13
CA ASN A 85 -1.78 -2.52 -14.35
C ASN A 85 -1.46 -2.66 -15.84
N GLU A 86 -2.08 -3.60 -16.55
CA GLU A 86 -1.92 -3.76 -18.01
C GLU A 86 -2.34 -2.48 -18.76
N TRP A 87 -3.52 -1.95 -18.45
CA TRP A 87 -4.02 -0.70 -19.06
C TRP A 87 -3.07 0.47 -18.84
N ALA A 88 -2.52 0.60 -17.63
CA ALA A 88 -1.58 1.65 -17.27
C ALA A 88 -0.22 1.45 -17.95
N MET A 89 0.27 0.21 -18.01
CA MET A 89 1.57 -0.13 -18.60
C MET A 89 1.58 0.04 -20.11
N ALA A 90 0.48 -0.26 -20.80
CA ALA A 90 0.33 -0.01 -22.22
C ALA A 90 0.41 1.49 -22.59
N ARG A 91 0.25 2.38 -21.60
CA ARG A 91 0.25 3.85 -21.75
C ARG A 91 1.42 4.53 -21.03
N SER A 92 2.26 3.77 -20.34
CA SER A 92 3.38 4.30 -19.58
C SER A 92 4.67 4.29 -20.41
N GLN A 93 5.60 5.18 -20.07
CA GLN A 93 6.98 5.11 -20.59
C GLN A 93 7.73 3.85 -20.12
N CYS A 94 7.19 3.14 -19.12
CA CYS A 94 7.82 1.97 -18.51
C CYS A 94 7.60 0.66 -19.28
N LYS A 95 6.76 0.64 -20.32
CA LYS A 95 6.58 -0.50 -21.26
C LYS A 95 6.54 -1.88 -20.59
N GLY A 96 5.69 -2.04 -19.56
CA GLY A 96 5.51 -3.31 -18.84
C GLY A 96 6.44 -3.52 -17.63
N ASN A 97 7.39 -2.62 -17.37
CA ASN A 97 8.23 -2.68 -16.18
C ASN A 97 7.53 -2.03 -14.98
N THR A 98 6.95 -2.84 -14.10
CA THR A 98 6.27 -2.35 -12.89
C THR A 98 7.22 -1.65 -11.92
N THR A 99 8.49 -2.05 -11.82
CA THR A 99 9.48 -1.37 -10.97
C THR A 99 9.68 0.07 -11.43
N CYS A 100 9.83 0.29 -12.73
CA CYS A 100 9.87 1.65 -13.30
C CYS A 100 8.59 2.43 -12.96
N ALA A 101 7.41 1.81 -13.02
CA ALA A 101 6.16 2.49 -12.68
C ALA A 101 6.09 2.91 -11.20
N ILE A 102 6.60 2.06 -10.31
CA ILE A 102 6.75 2.34 -8.87
C ILE A 102 7.73 3.48 -8.65
N GLU A 103 8.87 3.49 -9.36
CA GLU A 103 9.86 4.58 -9.28
C GLU A 103 9.33 5.92 -9.79
N VAL A 104 8.58 5.91 -10.90
CA VAL A 104 7.87 7.12 -11.37
C VAL A 104 6.80 7.53 -10.35
N GLY A 105 6.08 6.57 -9.76
CA GLY A 105 5.11 6.83 -8.69
C GLY A 105 5.74 7.50 -7.47
N LYS A 106 6.94 7.07 -7.07
CA LYS A 106 7.74 7.70 -6.01
C LYS A 106 8.08 9.16 -6.35
N GLN A 107 8.40 9.46 -7.61
CA GLN A 107 8.74 10.82 -8.05
C GLN A 107 7.52 11.74 -8.09
N VAL A 108 6.38 11.26 -8.57
CA VAL A 108 5.15 12.06 -8.70
C VAL A 108 4.46 12.25 -7.34
N GLY A 109 4.63 11.30 -6.42
CA GLY A 109 4.08 11.36 -5.07
C GLY A 109 4.96 12.05 -4.03
N GLY A 110 6.11 12.61 -4.44
CA GLY A 110 7.07 13.24 -3.54
C GLY A 110 6.75 14.71 -3.26
N GLU A 111 6.80 15.07 -1.97
CA GLU A 111 6.86 16.42 -1.37
C GLU A 111 5.76 17.41 -1.81
N MET A 112 4.51 17.12 -1.43
CA MET A 112 3.62 18.17 -0.90
C MET A 112 3.66 18.12 0.61
#